data_AF-A0A9Q9CZE6-F1
#
_entry.id   AF-A0A9Q9CZE6-F1
#
_cell.length_a   1.000
_cell.length_b   1.000
_cell.length_c   1.000
_cell.angle_alpha   90.00
_cell.angle_beta   90.00
_cell.angle_gamma   90.00
#
_symmetry.space_group_name_H-M   'P 1'
#
loop_
_entity.id
_entity.type
_entity.pdbx_description
1 polymer ?
#
loop_
_entity_poly.entity_id
_entity_poly.type
_entity_poly.pdbx_seq_one_letter_code
_entity_poly.pdbx_strand_id
1 'polypeptide(L)'
;MLTAATKTHNEQRELIYHGTRSERFSQFDLTKLGTGEGAHAANVIYFVTSLKGAYNHASYRARQKGAPLVYVCQFKPDANVLTIDVPICEHPSNVTELWDSLPVWVSTKNSKNWYNELAFTPESSVDHYLPPLDERKRCDMLRSFGFDGIRNFEAGGWADSYLHGRSHVALNPDSVDIIEVWHADDIESEVIGAANNYLLLEHPETLGETGVSSRLKRTSWLNNQ
;
A
#
# COMPACT_ATOMS: atom_id res chain seq x y z
N MET A 1 -45.19 -9.07 5.48
CA MET A 1 -43.84 -9.48 5.90
C MET A 1 -42.93 -9.39 4.69
N LEU A 2 -42.18 -8.30 4.56
CA LEU A 2 -41.19 -8.10 3.51
C LEU A 2 -39.83 -8.46 4.10
N THR A 3 -39.23 -9.54 3.59
CA THR A 3 -37.87 -9.94 3.90
C THR A 3 -36.89 -8.90 3.37
N ALA A 4 -36.14 -8.28 4.27
CA ALA A 4 -35.02 -7.42 3.93
C ALA A 4 -33.96 -8.28 3.23
N ALA A 5 -33.76 -8.02 1.94
CA ALA A 5 -32.62 -8.54 1.21
C ALA A 5 -31.36 -7.86 1.76
N THR A 6 -30.54 -8.61 2.47
CA THR A 6 -29.19 -8.25 2.88
C THR A 6 -28.38 -7.95 1.61
N LYS A 7 -28.20 -6.67 1.29
CA LYS A 7 -27.17 -6.25 0.34
C LYS A 7 -25.81 -6.48 0.99
N THR A 8 -25.19 -7.62 0.73
CA THR A 8 -23.75 -7.77 0.90
C THR A 8 -23.09 -6.92 -0.19
N HIS A 9 -22.78 -5.66 0.13
CA HIS A 9 -21.77 -4.91 -0.60
C HIS A 9 -20.45 -5.63 -0.39
N ASN A 10 -20.16 -6.59 -1.27
CA ASN A 10 -18.81 -7.11 -1.41
C ASN A 10 -18.02 -6.03 -2.16
N GLU A 11 -17.70 -4.94 -1.46
CA GLU A 11 -16.70 -3.99 -1.93
C GLU A 11 -15.41 -4.78 -2.04
N GLN A 12 -15.09 -5.15 -3.27
CA GLN A 12 -13.90 -5.90 -3.57
C GLN A 12 -12.70 -5.06 -3.12
N ARG A 13 -12.05 -5.52 -2.06
CA ARG A 13 -10.94 -4.78 -1.45
C ARG A 13 -9.74 -4.81 -2.38
N GLU A 14 -9.07 -3.67 -2.45
CA GLU A 14 -7.85 -3.50 -3.22
C GLU A 14 -6.75 -4.42 -2.69
N LEU A 15 -6.13 -5.17 -3.61
CA LEU A 15 -4.99 -6.02 -3.33
C LEU A 15 -3.71 -5.24 -3.52
N ILE A 16 -2.82 -5.36 -2.54
CA ILE A 16 -1.49 -4.77 -2.55
C ILE A 16 -0.45 -5.88 -2.40
N TYR A 17 0.72 -5.71 -3.00
CA TYR A 17 1.70 -6.78 -3.10
C TYR A 17 3.06 -6.32 -2.58
N HIS A 18 3.77 -7.22 -1.89
CA HIS A 18 5.10 -6.94 -1.38
C HIS A 18 6.07 -8.03 -1.82
N GLY A 19 7.15 -7.63 -2.49
CA GLY A 19 8.22 -8.53 -2.92
C GLY A 19 9.42 -8.42 -1.99
N THR A 20 9.97 -9.54 -1.55
CA THR A 20 11.13 -9.54 -0.64
C THR A 20 12.00 -10.78 -0.82
N ARG A 21 13.21 -10.75 -0.27
CA ARG A 21 14.08 -11.93 -0.10
C ARG A 21 14.35 -12.24 1.38
N SER A 22 13.68 -11.55 2.31
CA SER A 22 13.77 -11.87 3.73
C SER A 22 13.17 -13.24 4.04
N GLU A 23 13.53 -13.81 5.19
CA GLU A 23 12.89 -15.02 5.69
C GLU A 23 11.37 -14.85 5.79
N ARG A 24 10.63 -15.94 5.59
CA ARG A 24 9.16 -15.90 5.62
C ARG A 24 8.67 -15.38 6.98
N PHE A 25 7.72 -14.45 6.94
CA PHE A 25 7.12 -13.83 8.12
C PHE A 25 5.59 -13.85 8.07
N SER A 26 4.96 -13.73 9.23
CA SER A 26 3.50 -13.67 9.38
C SER A 26 2.98 -12.26 9.67
N GLN A 27 3.88 -11.30 9.88
CA GLN A 27 3.56 -9.90 10.14
C GLN A 27 4.68 -9.00 9.62
N PHE A 28 4.32 -7.82 9.13
CA PHE A 28 5.29 -6.80 8.75
C PHE A 28 5.93 -6.20 10.01
N ASP A 29 7.15 -5.69 9.86
CA ASP A 29 7.94 -5.13 10.96
C ASP A 29 8.86 -4.04 10.39
N LEU A 30 8.66 -2.80 10.85
CA LEU A 30 9.43 -1.64 10.40
C LEU A 30 10.88 -1.67 10.91
N THR A 31 11.18 -2.46 11.94
CA THR A 31 12.53 -2.58 12.51
C THR A 31 13.39 -3.61 11.77
N LYS A 32 12.78 -4.38 10.85
CA LYS A 32 13.44 -5.47 10.13
C LYS A 32 13.53 -5.17 8.63
N LEU A 33 14.75 -5.29 8.12
CA LEU A 33 15.02 -5.11 6.70
C LEU A 33 14.26 -6.15 5.86
N GLY A 34 13.57 -5.67 4.83
CA GLY A 34 12.81 -6.50 3.88
C GLY A 34 11.46 -7.03 4.40
N THR A 35 11.07 -6.72 5.64
CA THR A 35 9.68 -6.86 6.12
C THR A 35 9.00 -5.51 6.32
N GLY A 36 9.69 -4.41 6.03
CA GLY A 36 9.15 -3.08 6.28
C GLY A 36 10.11 -1.95 5.99
N GLU A 37 11.43 -2.16 6.04
CA GLU A 37 12.36 -1.09 5.68
C GLU A 37 12.64 -1.06 4.16
N GLY A 38 12.00 -0.12 3.45
CA GLY A 38 12.49 0.39 2.17
C GLY A 38 13.56 1.44 2.42
N ALA A 39 14.79 1.19 1.93
CA ALA A 39 15.98 2.04 1.99
C ALA A 39 15.81 3.41 2.69
N HIS A 40 15.80 3.40 4.03
CA HIS A 40 16.00 4.51 4.98
C HIS A 40 15.22 5.84 4.83
N ALA A 41 14.41 6.10 3.80
CA ALA A 41 13.86 7.44 3.57
C ALA A 41 12.59 7.77 4.38
N ALA A 42 11.63 6.84 4.46
CA ALA A 42 10.29 7.12 5.02
C ALA A 42 9.92 6.33 6.29
N ASN A 43 10.64 5.25 6.63
CA ASN A 43 10.27 4.32 7.72
C ASN A 43 8.84 3.75 7.59
N VAL A 44 8.51 3.25 6.39
CA VAL A 44 7.20 2.71 6.01
C VAL A 44 7.36 1.42 5.21
N ILE A 45 6.33 0.57 5.20
CA ILE A 45 6.31 -0.66 4.39
C ILE A 45 5.81 -0.32 2.99
N TYR A 46 6.60 -0.63 1.96
CA TYR A 46 6.23 -0.40 0.58
C TYR A 46 5.49 -1.58 -0.04
N PHE A 47 4.42 -1.26 -0.74
CA PHE A 47 3.64 -2.18 -1.55
C PHE A 47 3.50 -1.64 -2.97
N VAL A 48 3.36 -2.55 -3.91
CA VAL A 48 2.99 -2.23 -5.29
C VAL A 48 1.58 -2.73 -5.57
N THR A 49 0.94 -2.19 -6.60
CA THR A 49 -0.45 -2.51 -6.96
C THR A 49 -0.58 -3.71 -7.90
N SER A 50 0.54 -4.34 -8.29
CA SER A 50 0.52 -5.49 -9.19
C SER A 50 1.40 -6.64 -8.71
N LEU A 51 0.91 -7.86 -8.90
CA LEU A 51 1.67 -9.09 -8.61
C LEU A 51 3.00 -9.10 -9.37
N LYS A 52 2.97 -8.67 -10.64
CA LYS A 52 4.17 -8.55 -11.49
C LYS A 52 5.21 -7.60 -10.90
N GLY A 53 4.79 -6.47 -10.34
CA GLY A 53 5.70 -5.53 -9.69
C GLY A 53 6.40 -6.16 -8.48
N ALA A 54 5.65 -6.88 -7.65
CA ALA A 54 6.19 -7.51 -6.45
C ALA A 54 7.13 -8.67 -6.79
N TYR A 55 6.77 -9.48 -7.79
CA TYR A 55 7.67 -10.50 -8.34
C TYR A 55 8.98 -9.88 -8.82
N ASN A 56 8.94 -8.84 -9.64
CA ASN A 56 10.14 -8.23 -10.17
C ASN A 56 11.02 -7.65 -9.03
N HIS A 57 10.38 -7.04 -8.03
CA HIS A 57 11.08 -6.56 -6.86
C HIS A 57 11.79 -7.70 -6.11
N ALA A 58 11.08 -8.78 -5.78
CA ALA A 58 11.64 -9.95 -5.09
C ALA A 58 12.79 -10.61 -5.89
N SER A 59 12.61 -10.81 -7.18
CA SER A 59 13.55 -11.55 -8.02
C SER A 59 14.79 -10.74 -8.37
N TYR A 60 14.66 -9.43 -8.64
CA TYR A 60 15.73 -8.63 -9.26
C TYR A 60 16.17 -7.37 -8.52
N ARG A 61 15.34 -6.81 -7.62
CA ARG A 61 15.63 -5.52 -6.95
C ARG A 61 15.96 -5.67 -5.47
N ALA A 62 15.34 -6.64 -4.80
CA ALA A 62 15.52 -6.97 -3.40
C ALA A 62 17.00 -7.32 -3.12
N ARG A 63 17.60 -6.58 -2.18
CA ARG A 63 19.02 -6.75 -1.80
C ARG A 63 19.21 -7.72 -0.63
N GLN A 64 18.12 -8.21 -0.04
CA GLN A 64 18.18 -9.16 1.06
C GLN A 64 18.67 -10.54 0.56
N LYS A 65 19.27 -11.31 1.47
CA LYS A 65 19.70 -12.69 1.19
C LYS A 65 18.54 -13.64 1.46
N GLY A 66 18.18 -14.45 0.48
CA GLY A 66 17.15 -15.48 0.61
C GLY A 66 16.45 -15.79 -0.71
N ALA A 67 15.52 -16.74 -0.64
CA ALA A 67 14.64 -17.07 -1.76
C ALA A 67 13.67 -15.91 -2.02
N PRO A 68 13.38 -15.57 -3.28
CA PRO A 68 12.43 -14.51 -3.60
C PRO A 68 11.01 -14.94 -3.18
N LEU A 69 10.37 -14.10 -2.37
CA LEU A 69 9.01 -14.27 -1.86
C LEU A 69 8.13 -13.12 -2.32
N VAL A 70 6.89 -13.46 -2.64
CA VAL A 70 5.83 -12.49 -2.98
C VAL A 70 4.68 -12.66 -2.00
N TYR A 71 4.32 -11.55 -1.35
CA TYR A 71 3.22 -11.45 -0.41
C TYR A 71 2.03 -10.77 -1.07
N VAL A 72 0.87 -11.36 -0.90
CA VAL A 72 -0.42 -10.82 -1.32
C VAL A 72 -1.11 -10.29 -0.08
N CYS A 73 -1.45 -9.01 -0.09
CA CYS A 73 -1.89 -8.29 1.09
C CYS A 73 -3.11 -7.41 0.80
N GLN A 74 -3.74 -6.93 1.86
CA GLN A 74 -4.78 -5.91 1.83
C GLN A 74 -4.66 -5.00 3.05
N PHE A 75 -5.08 -3.75 2.93
CA PHE A 75 -5.36 -2.95 4.13
C PHE A 75 -6.57 -3.52 4.86
N LYS A 76 -6.53 -3.48 6.20
CA LYS A 76 -7.67 -3.83 7.04
C LYS A 76 -8.83 -2.87 6.81
N PRO A 77 -10.08 -3.30 7.06
CA PRO A 77 -11.28 -2.53 6.71
C PRO A 77 -11.40 -1.21 7.47
N ASP A 78 -10.86 -1.20 8.68
CA ASP A 78 -10.84 -0.09 9.63
C ASP A 78 -9.55 0.76 9.53
N ALA A 79 -8.66 0.45 8.58
CA ALA A 79 -7.43 1.20 8.38
C ALA A 79 -7.73 2.61 7.87
N ASN A 80 -7.12 3.61 8.51
CA ASN A 80 -7.20 5.01 8.13
C ASN A 80 -6.20 5.31 7.01
N VAL A 81 -6.62 5.06 5.77
CA VAL A 81 -5.75 5.17 4.59
C VAL A 81 -6.00 6.49 3.83
N LEU A 82 -4.95 7.28 3.68
CA LEU A 82 -4.93 8.50 2.87
C LEU A 82 -4.64 8.18 1.40
N THR A 83 -5.04 9.06 0.48
CA THR A 83 -4.75 8.93 -0.95
C THR A 83 -4.16 10.23 -1.47
N ILE A 84 -2.96 10.16 -2.03
CA ILE A 84 -2.31 11.30 -2.70
C ILE A 84 -3.18 11.75 -3.90
N ASP A 85 -3.15 13.05 -4.20
CA ASP A 85 -3.96 13.74 -5.22
C ASP A 85 -5.47 13.82 -4.93
N VAL A 86 -5.93 13.26 -3.80
CA VAL A 86 -7.31 13.38 -3.30
C VAL A 86 -7.31 14.38 -2.12
N PRO A 87 -8.11 15.45 -2.16
CA PRO A 87 -8.26 16.35 -1.02
C PRO A 87 -8.70 15.59 0.23
N ILE A 88 -8.23 16.00 1.40
CA ILE A 88 -8.59 15.32 2.65
C ILE A 88 -10.09 15.41 2.90
N CYS A 89 -10.75 16.53 2.58
CA CYS A 89 -12.19 16.67 2.71
C CYS A 89 -13.04 15.70 1.87
N GLU A 90 -12.43 15.01 0.89
CA GLU A 90 -13.09 13.98 0.08
C GLU A 90 -12.88 12.56 0.64
N HIS A 91 -12.08 12.39 1.70
CA HIS A 91 -11.88 11.11 2.38
C HIS A 91 -13.04 10.77 3.34
N PRO A 92 -13.16 9.50 3.79
CA PRO A 92 -14.12 9.10 4.82
C PRO A 92 -14.05 9.96 6.09
N SER A 93 -15.18 10.07 6.81
CA SER A 93 -15.29 10.99 7.95
C SER A 93 -14.26 10.73 9.05
N ASN A 94 -13.95 9.47 9.36
CA ASN A 94 -12.91 9.08 10.30
C ASN A 94 -11.53 9.64 9.91
N VAL A 95 -11.17 9.62 8.63
CA VAL A 95 -9.91 10.18 8.12
C VAL A 95 -9.92 11.70 8.26
N THR A 96 -11.06 12.35 7.95
CA THR A 96 -11.17 13.82 8.08
C THR A 96 -11.12 14.30 9.52
N GLU A 97 -11.69 13.54 10.46
CA GLU A 97 -11.67 13.85 11.90
C GLU A 97 -10.27 13.69 12.48
N LEU A 98 -9.55 12.62 12.10
CA LEU A 98 -8.14 12.46 12.46
C LEU A 98 -7.29 13.61 11.92
N TRP A 99 -7.54 14.04 10.67
CA TRP A 99 -6.80 15.15 10.07
C TRP A 99 -6.97 16.46 10.83
N ASP A 100 -8.17 16.74 11.33
CA ASP A 100 -8.45 17.97 12.08
C ASP A 100 -7.69 18.06 13.41
N SER A 101 -7.10 16.94 13.87
CA SER A 101 -6.22 16.92 15.04
C SER A 101 -4.74 17.17 14.74
N LEU A 102 -4.33 17.17 13.46
CA LEU A 102 -2.93 17.40 13.06
C LEU A 102 -2.52 18.87 13.28
N PRO A 103 -1.25 19.14 13.64
CA PRO A 103 -0.71 20.49 13.76
C PRO A 103 -0.38 21.08 12.37
N VAL A 104 -1.40 21.29 11.54
CA VAL A 104 -1.28 21.78 10.15
C VAL A 104 -2.28 22.90 9.88
N TRP A 105 -2.05 23.68 8.83
CA TRP A 105 -3.02 24.71 8.43
C TRP A 105 -4.33 24.07 7.95
N VAL A 106 -5.48 24.61 8.38
CA VAL A 106 -6.81 24.12 7.99
C VAL A 106 -7.00 24.11 6.46
N SER A 107 -6.34 25.02 5.74
CA SER A 107 -6.38 25.09 4.27
C SER A 107 -5.85 23.84 3.57
N THR A 108 -4.93 23.11 4.20
CA THR A 108 -4.33 21.88 3.63
C THR A 108 -5.38 20.81 3.34
N LYS A 109 -6.49 20.80 4.10
CA LYS A 109 -7.58 19.83 3.96
C LYS A 109 -8.24 19.84 2.58
N ASN A 110 -8.24 20.98 1.89
CA ASN A 110 -8.87 21.15 0.58
C ASN A 110 -7.86 21.06 -0.59
N SER A 111 -6.57 20.89 -0.29
CA SER A 111 -5.52 20.84 -1.31
C SER A 111 -5.32 19.40 -1.81
N LYS A 112 -5.16 19.22 -3.12
CA LYS A 112 -4.67 17.96 -3.70
C LYS A 112 -3.19 17.71 -3.40
N ASN A 113 -2.47 18.77 -3.03
CA ASN A 113 -1.05 18.76 -2.71
C ASN A 113 -0.79 18.68 -1.19
N TRP A 114 -1.78 18.25 -0.41
CA TRP A 114 -1.72 18.20 1.05
C TRP A 114 -0.44 17.53 1.57
N TYR A 115 0.06 16.47 0.92
CA TYR A 115 1.24 15.73 1.40
C TYR A 115 2.55 16.51 1.32
N ASN A 116 2.69 17.39 0.32
CA ASN A 116 3.84 18.29 0.26
C ASN A 116 3.65 19.49 1.19
N GLU A 117 2.42 19.95 1.37
CA GLU A 117 2.10 21.01 2.34
C GLU A 117 2.33 20.55 3.79
N LEU A 118 2.21 19.24 4.09
CA LEU A 118 2.59 18.66 5.39
C LEU A 118 4.05 18.90 5.76
N ALA A 119 4.93 19.19 4.79
CA ALA A 119 6.31 19.55 5.11
C ALA A 119 6.40 20.84 5.95
N PHE A 120 5.38 21.71 5.89
CA PHE A 120 5.36 23.01 6.51
C PHE A 120 4.29 23.10 7.60
N THR A 121 4.63 22.69 8.82
CA THR A 121 3.78 22.94 9.99
C THR A 121 3.62 24.46 10.23
N PRO A 122 2.59 24.93 10.95
CA PRO A 122 2.44 26.34 11.30
C PRO A 122 3.71 26.94 11.92
N GLU A 123 4.41 26.19 12.76
CA GLU A 123 5.67 26.60 13.39
C GLU A 123 6.79 26.77 12.36
N SER A 124 7.04 25.76 11.52
CA SER A 124 8.09 25.83 10.48
C SER A 124 7.78 26.85 9.37
N SER A 125 6.50 27.20 9.19
CA SER A 125 6.07 28.23 8.24
C SER A 125 6.37 29.65 8.74
N VAL A 126 6.46 29.84 10.06
CA VAL A 126 6.64 31.15 10.72
C VAL A 126 8.08 31.35 11.18
N ASP A 127 8.73 30.31 11.70
CA ASP A 127 10.11 30.33 12.17
C ASP A 127 11.05 29.62 11.18
N HIS A 128 11.83 30.40 10.44
CA HIS A 128 12.79 29.91 9.46
C HIS A 128 13.95 29.10 10.06
N TYR A 129 14.14 29.10 11.38
CA TYR A 129 15.12 28.23 12.06
C TYR A 129 14.58 26.82 12.32
N LEU A 130 13.27 26.60 12.19
CA LEU A 130 12.65 25.28 12.24
C LEU A 130 12.60 24.70 10.82
N PRO A 131 13.35 23.62 10.52
CA PRO A 131 13.36 23.05 9.19
C PRO A 131 12.02 22.39 8.84
N PRO A 132 11.60 22.41 7.56
CA PRO A 132 10.47 21.62 7.09
C PRO A 132 10.63 20.13 7.41
N LEU A 133 9.50 19.44 7.57
CA LEU A 133 9.49 17.99 7.79
C LEU A 133 9.97 17.25 6.53
N ASP A 134 10.97 16.39 6.71
CA ASP A 134 11.37 15.42 5.70
C ASP A 134 10.30 14.31 5.53
N GLU A 135 10.48 13.42 4.56
CA GLU A 135 9.53 12.33 4.30
C GLU A 135 9.31 11.41 5.51
N ARG A 136 10.40 11.01 6.19
CA ARG A 136 10.32 10.20 7.42
C ARG A 136 9.46 10.89 8.47
N LYS A 137 9.72 12.16 8.75
CA LYS A 137 8.99 12.94 9.76
C LYS A 137 7.52 13.13 9.38
N ARG A 138 7.20 13.33 8.10
CA ARG A 138 5.81 13.38 7.62
C ARG A 138 5.09 12.07 7.86
N CYS A 139 5.70 10.94 7.49
CA CYS A 139 5.14 9.61 7.74
C CYS A 139 5.02 9.29 9.24
N ASP A 140 6.03 9.64 10.04
CA ASP A 140 6.01 9.45 11.49
C ASP A 140 4.91 10.28 12.16
N MET A 141 4.72 11.54 11.73
CA MET A 141 3.64 12.40 12.20
C MET A 141 2.27 11.80 11.83
N LEU A 142 2.05 11.44 10.57
CA LEU A 142 0.80 10.81 10.17
C LEU A 142 0.51 9.54 10.99
N ARG A 143 1.52 8.69 11.16
CA ARG A 143 1.40 7.48 12.00
C ARG A 143 1.04 7.80 13.45
N SER A 144 1.68 8.79 14.07
CA SER A 144 1.44 9.14 15.48
C SER A 144 0.03 9.68 15.73
N PHE A 145 -0.63 10.17 14.67
CA PHE A 145 -2.02 10.64 14.70
C PHE A 145 -3.02 9.58 14.19
N GLY A 146 -2.60 8.32 14.03
CA GLY A 146 -3.50 7.21 13.76
C GLY A 146 -3.80 6.95 12.27
N PHE A 147 -3.04 7.56 11.35
CA PHE A 147 -3.09 7.16 9.95
C PHE A 147 -2.30 5.87 9.73
N ASP A 148 -2.89 4.94 8.99
CA ASP A 148 -2.38 3.58 8.83
C ASP A 148 -1.63 3.38 7.52
N GLY A 149 -1.98 4.13 6.47
CA GLY A 149 -1.40 3.98 5.15
C GLY A 149 -1.62 5.16 4.22
N ILE A 150 -0.88 5.17 3.12
CA ILE A 150 -0.99 6.17 2.05
C ILE A 150 -0.99 5.46 0.70
N ARG A 151 -2.06 5.64 -0.08
CA ARG A 151 -2.17 5.23 -1.47
C ARG A 151 -1.50 6.23 -2.40
N ASN A 152 -1.09 5.74 -3.57
CA ASN A 152 -0.44 6.53 -4.62
C ASN A 152 0.81 7.27 -4.13
N PHE A 153 1.55 6.64 -3.22
CA PHE A 153 2.78 7.16 -2.67
C PHE A 153 3.91 7.05 -3.71
N GLU A 154 4.49 8.18 -4.09
CA GLU A 154 5.70 8.26 -4.91
C GLU A 154 6.84 8.79 -4.03
N ALA A 155 7.67 7.88 -3.50
CA ALA A 155 8.91 8.27 -2.81
C ALA A 155 9.99 8.63 -3.85
N GLY A 156 9.91 9.84 -4.42
CA GLY A 156 10.97 10.45 -5.22
C GLY A 156 11.33 9.78 -6.56
N GLY A 157 12.27 10.42 -7.29
CA GLY A 157 12.67 10.10 -8.67
C GLY A 157 13.40 8.76 -8.89
N TRP A 158 13.30 7.81 -7.96
CA TRP A 158 13.88 6.46 -8.05
C TRP A 158 12.82 5.35 -8.02
N ALA A 159 11.52 5.70 -8.00
CA ALA A 159 10.48 4.73 -8.26
C ALA A 159 10.54 4.34 -9.75
N ASP A 160 10.83 3.07 -10.05
CA ASP A 160 10.66 2.46 -11.38
C ASP A 160 9.15 2.40 -11.72
N SER A 161 8.49 3.56 -11.78
CA SER A 161 7.05 3.71 -12.00
C SER A 161 6.58 3.07 -13.30
N TYR A 162 7.49 2.97 -14.29
CA TYR A 162 7.27 2.27 -15.56
C TYR A 162 7.23 0.73 -15.43
N LEU A 163 7.78 0.14 -14.36
CA LEU A 163 7.75 -1.32 -14.11
C LEU A 163 6.77 -1.72 -13.00
N HIS A 164 6.46 -0.83 -12.06
CA HIS A 164 5.78 -1.20 -10.81
C HIS A 164 4.47 -0.44 -10.54
N GLY A 165 4.15 0.60 -11.30
CA GLY A 165 3.04 1.50 -10.99
C GLY A 165 3.31 2.38 -9.77
N ARG A 166 2.31 3.15 -9.33
CA ARG A 166 2.40 3.94 -8.09
C ARG A 166 2.44 3.00 -6.88
N SER A 167 3.29 3.30 -5.89
CA SER A 167 3.39 2.48 -4.68
C SER A 167 2.28 2.85 -3.69
N HIS A 168 1.96 1.93 -2.80
CA HIS A 168 1.21 2.21 -1.57
C HIS A 168 2.15 1.98 -0.40
N VAL A 169 1.96 2.70 0.68
CA VAL A 169 2.75 2.52 1.89
C VAL A 169 1.87 2.27 3.08
N ALA A 170 2.26 1.32 3.93
CA ALA A 170 1.69 1.18 5.27
C ALA A 170 2.61 1.88 6.27
N LEU A 171 2.03 2.80 7.03
CA LEU A 171 2.66 3.48 8.15
C LEU A 171 2.61 2.59 9.39
N ASN A 172 1.52 1.85 9.56
CA ASN A 172 1.29 0.93 10.66
C ASN A 172 1.30 -0.52 10.17
N PRO A 173 2.25 -1.38 10.61
CA PRO A 173 2.30 -2.79 10.21
C PRO A 173 1.03 -3.56 10.53
N ASP A 174 0.37 -3.23 11.64
CA ASP A 174 -0.82 -3.94 12.10
C ASP A 174 -2.07 -3.61 11.27
N SER A 175 -1.99 -2.66 10.35
CA SER A 175 -3.08 -2.28 9.46
C SER A 175 -3.18 -3.11 8.18
N VAL A 176 -2.26 -4.08 7.99
CA VAL A 176 -2.19 -4.90 6.77
C VAL A 176 -2.40 -6.37 7.10
N ASP A 177 -3.30 -7.02 6.37
CA ASP A 177 -3.44 -8.46 6.39
C ASP A 177 -2.56 -9.09 5.30
N ILE A 178 -1.76 -10.09 5.67
CA ILE A 178 -1.12 -10.99 4.70
C ILE A 178 -2.12 -12.09 4.37
N ILE A 179 -2.52 -12.16 3.11
CA ILE A 179 -3.49 -13.12 2.60
C ILE A 179 -2.77 -14.40 2.17
N GLU A 180 -1.76 -14.27 1.31
CA GLU A 180 -1.01 -15.39 0.73
C GLU A 180 0.48 -15.04 0.62
N VAL A 181 1.33 -16.06 0.62
CA VAL A 181 2.79 -15.93 0.46
C VAL A 181 3.29 -17.03 -0.45
N TRP A 182 4.03 -16.67 -1.49
CA TRP A 182 4.54 -17.59 -2.49
C TRP A 182 6.03 -17.42 -2.74
N HIS A 183 6.69 -18.49 -3.17
CA HIS A 183 7.97 -18.33 -3.85
C HIS A 183 7.72 -17.70 -5.22
N ALA A 184 8.60 -16.77 -5.62
CA ALA A 184 8.44 -16.10 -6.91
C ALA A 184 8.43 -17.11 -8.07
N ASP A 185 9.32 -18.11 -8.03
CA ASP A 185 9.45 -19.14 -9.07
C ASP A 185 8.14 -19.92 -9.30
N ASP A 186 7.32 -20.11 -8.26
CA ASP A 186 6.04 -20.84 -8.36
C ASP A 186 4.98 -20.07 -9.15
N ILE A 187 5.12 -18.75 -9.29
CA ILE A 187 4.13 -17.86 -9.91
C ILE A 187 4.65 -17.18 -11.18
N GLU A 188 5.80 -17.62 -11.72
CA GLU A 188 6.44 -16.96 -12.86
C GLU A 188 5.49 -16.84 -14.07
N SER A 189 4.69 -17.86 -14.35
CA SER A 189 3.73 -17.83 -15.47
C SER A 189 2.62 -16.78 -15.32
N GLU A 190 2.35 -16.30 -14.09
CA GLU A 190 1.34 -15.26 -13.82
C GLU A 190 1.82 -13.84 -14.12
N VAL A 191 3.14 -13.66 -14.22
CA VAL A 191 3.77 -12.35 -14.34
C VAL A 191 4.41 -12.11 -15.72
N ILE A 192 4.35 -13.11 -16.60
CA ILE A 192 4.72 -13.00 -18.01
C ILE A 192 3.69 -12.13 -18.75
N GLY A 193 4.16 -11.23 -19.62
CA GLY A 193 3.30 -10.38 -20.43
C GLY A 193 2.80 -9.13 -19.70
N ALA A 194 1.54 -8.74 -19.93
CA ALA A 194 0.94 -7.58 -19.26
C ALA A 194 0.63 -7.89 -17.78
N ALA A 195 0.57 -6.86 -16.94
CA ALA A 195 0.16 -7.04 -15.55
C ALA A 195 -1.31 -7.50 -15.48
N ASN A 196 -1.57 -8.59 -14.77
CA ASN A 196 -2.90 -9.11 -14.51
C ASN A 196 -3.53 -8.41 -13.30
N ASN A 197 -4.86 -8.27 -13.35
CA ASN A 197 -5.68 -7.84 -12.22
C ASN A 197 -6.32 -9.07 -11.57
N TYR A 198 -6.54 -9.02 -10.26
CA TYR A 198 -7.02 -10.17 -9.49
C TYR A 198 -8.19 -9.80 -8.58
N LEU A 199 -9.12 -10.74 -8.41
CA LEU A 199 -10.13 -10.76 -7.35
C LEU A 199 -9.67 -11.68 -6.24
N LEU A 200 -10.09 -11.38 -5.01
CA LEU A 200 -10.00 -12.33 -3.90
C LEU A 200 -11.26 -13.21 -3.84
N LEU A 201 -11.06 -14.52 -3.86
CA LEU A 201 -12.07 -15.56 -3.71
C LEU A 201 -12.30 -15.93 -2.24
N GLU A 202 -13.46 -16.51 -1.95
CA GLU A 202 -13.75 -17.11 -0.63
C GLU A 202 -12.98 -18.42 -0.42
N HIS A 203 -12.84 -19.22 -1.49
CA HIS A 203 -12.16 -20.50 -1.46
C HIS A 203 -11.00 -20.54 -2.47
N PRO A 204 -9.88 -21.21 -2.16
CA PRO A 204 -8.77 -21.35 -3.09
C PRO A 204 -9.15 -22.14 -4.35
N GLU A 205 -8.73 -21.64 -5.51
CA GLU A 205 -8.74 -22.32 -6.82
C GLU A 205 -7.29 -22.43 -7.33
N THR A 206 -7.08 -23.05 -8.49
CA THR A 206 -5.74 -23.02 -9.13
C THR A 206 -5.47 -21.62 -9.71
N LEU A 207 -4.31 -21.04 -9.37
CA LEU A 207 -3.86 -19.75 -9.89
C LEU A 207 -3.38 -19.89 -11.34
N GLY A 208 -4.25 -19.56 -12.28
CA GLY A 208 -3.93 -19.63 -13.71
C GLY A 208 -3.36 -20.99 -14.10
N GLU A 209 -2.13 -21.00 -14.62
CA GLU A 209 -1.44 -22.22 -15.08
C GLU A 209 -0.33 -22.69 -14.14
N THR A 210 -0.17 -22.04 -12.98
CA THR A 210 0.94 -22.31 -12.04
C THR A 210 0.81 -23.63 -11.28
N GLY A 211 -0.42 -24.14 -11.14
CA GLY A 211 -0.72 -25.24 -10.21
C GLY A 211 -0.75 -24.82 -8.72
N VAL A 212 -0.47 -23.55 -8.40
CA VAL A 212 -0.56 -23.01 -7.03
C VAL A 212 -2.02 -22.90 -6.61
N SER A 213 -2.36 -23.41 -5.43
CA SER A 213 -3.68 -23.18 -4.83
C SER A 213 -3.72 -21.77 -4.23
N SER A 214 -4.62 -20.94 -4.73
CA SER A 214 -4.70 -19.51 -4.41
C SER A 214 -6.14 -19.03 -4.35
N ARG A 215 -6.39 -18.05 -3.48
CA ARG A 215 -7.62 -17.27 -3.45
C ARG A 215 -7.63 -16.16 -4.50
N LEU A 216 -6.59 -15.97 -5.29
CA LEU A 216 -6.55 -14.99 -6.36
C LEU A 216 -7.10 -15.56 -7.66
N LYS A 217 -8.03 -14.83 -8.27
CA LYS A 217 -8.58 -15.15 -9.58
C LYS A 217 -8.32 -14.00 -10.54
N ARG A 218 -7.67 -14.28 -11.66
CA ARG A 218 -7.49 -13.29 -12.73
C ARG A 218 -8.85 -12.73 -13.13
N THR A 219 -8.99 -11.42 -13.14
CA THR A 219 -10.07 -10.77 -13.88
C THR A 219 -9.65 -10.71 -15.33
N SER A 220 -10.33 -11.44 -16.20
CA SER A 220 -10.32 -11.06 -17.62
C SER A 220 -10.86 -9.63 -17.70
N TRP A 221 -10.09 -8.69 -18.24
CA TRP A 221 -10.66 -7.41 -18.62
C TRP A 221 -11.88 -7.67 -19.51
N LEU A 222 -13.07 -7.28 -19.03
CA LEU A 222 -14.26 -7.07 -19.85
C LEU A 222 -13.97 -5.90 -20.81
N ASN A 223 -13.07 -6.10 -21.78
CA ASN A 223 -13.01 -5.26 -22.96
C ASN A 223 -14.02 -5.81 -23.97
N ASN A 224 -15.24 -5.31 -23.89
CA ASN A 224 -16.14 -5.03 -25.02
C ASN A 224 -17.50 -4.53 -24.50
N GLN A 225 -17.58 -3.22 -24.25
CA GLN A 225 -18.70 -2.40 -24.75
C GLN A 225 -18.12 -1.12 -25.35
#